data_AF-A0A7L8V653-F1
#
_entry.id   AF-A0A7L8V653-F1
#
_cell.length_a   1.000
_cell.length_b   1.000
_cell.length_c   1.000
_cell.angle_alpha   90.00
_cell.angle_beta   90.00
_cell.angle_gamma   90.00
#
_symmetry.space_group_name_H-M   'P 1'
#
loop_
_entity.id
_entity.type
_entity.pdbx_description
1 polymer ?
#
loop_
_entity_poly.entity_id
_entity_poly.type
_entity_poly.pdbx_seq_one_letter_code
_entity_poly.pdbx_strand_id
1 'polypeptide(L)' 'MKKYLFSMLIASSFLISNELYEEQFISDELFSQCEEDFYNCQTKCELLPQEEIEKCEEECDKKFEECLSAEQ' A
#
# COMPACT_ATOMS: atom_id res chain seq x y z
N MET A 1 51.61 14.59 24.41
CA MET A 1 50.63 13.90 23.53
C MET A 1 49.24 14.44 23.81
N LYS A 2 48.61 15.14 22.86
CA LYS A 2 47.16 15.41 22.81
C LYS A 2 46.85 15.80 21.35
N LYS A 3 46.48 14.80 20.55
CA LYS A 3 45.89 14.96 19.23
C LYS A 3 44.49 14.40 19.36
N TYR A 4 43.44 15.18 19.12
CA TYR A 4 42.21 14.71 18.46
C TYR A 4 41.50 15.95 17.90
N LEU A 5 41.94 16.31 16.69
CA LEU A 5 41.06 16.87 15.67
C LEU A 5 40.17 15.71 15.21
N PHE A 6 38.86 15.80 15.38
CA PHE A 6 37.93 15.08 14.52
C PHE A 6 36.74 15.98 14.23
N SER A 7 36.80 16.50 13.01
CA SER A 7 35.79 17.28 12.31
C SER A 7 34.71 16.34 11.77
N MET A 8 33.45 16.78 11.79
CA MET A 8 32.35 16.41 10.87
C MET A 8 31.85 14.94 10.91
N LEU A 9 30.59 14.55 10.72
CA LEU A 9 29.32 15.15 10.29
C LEU A 9 28.23 14.07 10.54
N ILE A 10 26.99 14.51 10.80
CA ILE A 10 25.70 13.86 10.47
C ILE A 10 25.44 12.43 10.99
N ALA A 11 24.57 12.35 12.00
CA ALA A 11 23.55 11.31 12.07
C ALA A 11 22.25 11.94 12.61
N SER A 12 21.81 13.00 11.94
CA SER A 12 20.44 13.50 12.00
C SER A 12 19.53 12.51 11.26
N SER A 13 18.91 11.57 11.97
CA SER A 13 17.71 10.85 11.49
C SER A 13 17.14 9.78 12.44
N PHE A 14 17.61 9.58 13.67
CA PHE A 14 17.16 8.44 14.47
C PHE A 14 15.97 8.68 15.43
N LEU A 15 15.28 9.83 15.38
CA LEU A 15 14.10 10.08 16.23
C LEU A 15 12.91 10.73 15.51
N ILE A 16 12.82 10.60 14.19
CA ILE A 16 11.58 10.90 13.43
C ILE A 16 11.20 9.65 12.65
N SER A 17 10.80 8.60 13.36
CA SER A 17 10.13 7.44 12.72
C SER A 17 9.14 6.75 13.66
N ASN A 18 8.71 7.41 14.73
CA ASN A 18 7.69 6.86 15.63
C ASN A 18 6.28 7.43 15.34
N GLU A 19 6.15 8.34 14.38
CA GLU A 19 4.85 8.79 13.81
C GLU A 19 4.46 8.02 12.54
N LEU A 20 5.29 7.07 12.08
CA LEU A 20 4.99 6.24 10.90
C LEU A 20 4.70 4.77 11.27
N TYR A 21 4.42 4.52 12.55
CA TYR A 21 4.05 3.20 13.09
C TYR A 21 2.63 3.21 13.70
N GLU A 22 1.83 4.22 13.35
CA GLU A 22 0.37 4.25 13.57
C GLU A 22 -0.43 4.04 12.27
N GLU A 23 0.19 3.69 11.15
CA GLU A 23 -0.57 3.22 9.96
C GLU A 23 -1.03 1.77 10.08
N GLN A 24 -0.65 1.06 11.16
CA GLN A 24 -0.87 -0.38 11.29
C GLN A 24 -2.02 -0.78 12.21
N PHE A 25 -2.80 0.18 12.71
CA PHE A 25 -3.99 -0.10 13.51
C PHE A 25 -5.14 0.76 13.02
N ILE A 26 -6.25 0.13 12.64
CA ILE A 26 -7.57 0.74 12.38
C ILE A 26 -7.74 1.32 10.96
N SER A 27 -7.42 0.51 9.95
CA SER A 27 -8.21 0.48 8.71
C SER A 27 -9.33 -0.58 8.80
N ASP A 28 -9.75 -0.93 10.02
CA ASP A 28 -10.94 -1.77 10.24
C ASP A 28 -12.24 -0.92 10.14
N GLU A 29 -12.11 0.39 9.95
CA GLU A 29 -13.23 1.29 9.73
C GLU A 29 -13.38 1.57 8.22
N LEU A 30 -14.23 0.74 7.60
CA LEU A 30 -15.04 1.11 6.43
C LEU A 30 -14.39 1.05 5.03
N PHE A 31 -13.69 -0.04 4.68
CA PHE A 31 -13.65 -0.39 3.25
C PHE A 31 -15.09 -0.65 2.79
N SER A 32 -15.50 0.00 1.70
CA SER A 32 -16.74 -0.37 1.04
C SER A 32 -16.67 -1.84 0.59
N GLN A 33 -17.81 -2.53 0.50
CA GLN A 33 -17.83 -3.91 0.00
C GLN A 33 -17.18 -3.98 -1.40
N CYS A 34 -17.37 -2.94 -2.21
CA CYS A 34 -16.74 -2.81 -3.52
C CYS A 34 -15.20 -2.77 -3.46
N GLU A 35 -14.63 -2.00 -2.53
CA GLU A 35 -13.16 -1.95 -2.36
C GLU A 35 -12.60 -3.27 -1.86
N GLU A 36 -13.26 -3.92 -0.89
CA GLU A 36 -12.85 -5.24 -0.42
C GLU A 36 -12.85 -6.28 -1.56
N ASP A 37 -13.92 -6.30 -2.36
CA ASP A 37 -14.05 -7.22 -3.49
C ASP A 37 -13.02 -6.93 -4.58
N PHE A 38 -12.70 -5.65 -4.82
CA PHE A 38 -11.67 -5.22 -5.76
C PHE A 38 -10.28 -5.67 -5.34
N TYR A 39 -9.87 -5.41 -4.10
CA TYR A 39 -8.56 -5.84 -3.57
C TYR A 39 -8.41 -7.38 -3.61
N ASN A 40 -9.47 -8.09 -3.24
CA ASN A 40 -9.51 -9.54 -3.33
C ASN A 40 -9.42 -10.05 -4.77
N CYS A 41 -9.95 -9.29 -5.74
CA CYS A 41 -9.86 -9.59 -7.17
C CYS A 41 -8.42 -9.41 -7.67
N GLN A 42 -7.81 -8.25 -7.42
CA GLN A 42 -6.43 -7.96 -7.83
C GLN A 42 -5.42 -8.97 -7.25
N THR A 43 -5.57 -9.31 -5.97
CA THR A 43 -4.70 -10.31 -5.32
C THR A 43 -4.77 -11.68 -6.01
N LYS A 44 -5.92 -12.05 -6.59
CA LYS A 44 -6.06 -13.29 -7.37
C LYS A 44 -5.40 -13.17 -8.75
N CYS A 45 -5.41 -11.99 -9.36
CA CYS A 45 -4.75 -11.75 -10.64
C CYS A 45 -3.23 -11.91 -10.56
N GLU A 46 -2.60 -11.54 -9.44
CA GLU A 46 -1.17 -11.74 -9.21
C GLU A 46 -0.72 -13.21 -9.26
N LEU A 47 -1.65 -14.15 -9.06
CA LEU A 47 -1.38 -15.59 -9.12
C LEU A 47 -1.46 -16.16 -10.55
N LEU A 48 -1.87 -15.35 -11.52
CA LEU A 48 -2.02 -15.78 -12.91
C LEU A 48 -0.70 -15.67 -13.71
N PRO A 49 -0.60 -16.37 -14.85
CA PRO A 49 0.49 -16.16 -15.80
C PRO A 49 0.54 -14.72 -16.29
N GLN A 50 1.74 -14.18 -16.55
CA GLN A 50 1.95 -12.78 -16.92
C GLN A 50 1.09 -12.30 -18.11
N GLU A 51 0.81 -13.18 -19.07
CA GLU A 51 -0.01 -12.91 -20.25
C GLU A 51 -1.51 -12.70 -19.92
N GLU A 52 -1.96 -13.18 -18.76
CA GLU A 52 -3.35 -13.11 -18.30
C GLU A 52 -3.57 -12.04 -17.23
N ILE A 53 -2.51 -11.49 -16.63
CA ILE A 53 -2.59 -10.49 -15.55
C ILE A 53 -3.32 -9.23 -16.03
N GLU A 54 -2.89 -8.63 -17.13
CA GLU A 54 -3.46 -7.37 -17.66
C GLU A 54 -4.96 -7.52 -17.91
N LYS A 55 -5.38 -8.64 -18.52
CA LYS A 55 -6.80 -8.92 -18.77
C LYS A 55 -7.57 -9.13 -17.46
N CYS A 56 -6.97 -9.79 -16.47
CA CYS A 56 -7.60 -10.02 -15.18
C CYS A 56 -7.79 -8.71 -14.41
N GLU A 57 -6.79 -7.83 -14.40
CA GLU A 57 -6.86 -6.51 -13.77
C GLU A 57 -7.95 -5.64 -14.41
N GLU A 58 -8.04 -5.62 -15.75
CA GLU A 58 -9.11 -4.91 -16.47
C GLU A 58 -10.51 -5.44 -16.09
N GLU A 59 -10.67 -6.75 -15.89
CA GLU A 59 -11.93 -7.32 -15.41
C GLU A 59 -12.24 -6.93 -13.95
N CYS A 60 -11.23 -6.81 -13.09
CA CYS A 60 -11.40 -6.36 -11.71
C CYS A 60 -11.81 -4.88 -11.66
N ASP A 61 -11.16 -4.01 -12.44
CA ASP A 61 -11.48 -2.59 -12.55
C ASP A 61 -12.93 -2.39 -13.01
N LYS A 62 -13.34 -3.12 -14.05
CA LYS A 62 -14.71 -3.07 -14.55
C LYS A 62 -15.74 -3.47 -13.49
N LYS A 63 -15.49 -4.55 -12.74
CA LYS A 63 -16.39 -4.99 -11.67
C LYS A 63 -16.48 -3.98 -10.54
N PHE A 64 -15.37 -3.30 -10.25
CA PHE A 64 -15.35 -2.24 -9.25
C PHE A 64 -16.19 -1.04 -9.70
N GLU A 65 -16.03 -0.57 -10.95
CA GLU A 65 -16.87 0.48 -11.53
C GLU A 65 -18.36 0.12 -11.53
N GLU A 66 -18.70 -1.12 -11.92
CA GLU A 66 -20.07 -1.63 -11.88
C GLU A 66 -20.63 -1.63 -10.44
N CYS A 67 -19.83 -2.04 -9.46
CA CYS A 67 -20.20 -2.05 -8.05
C CYS A 67 -20.49 -0.63 -7.54
N LEU A 68 -19.58 0.32 -7.79
CA LEU A 68 -19.76 1.73 -7.42
C LEU A 68 -21.00 2.36 -8.08
N SER A 69 -21.32 1.96 -9.31
CA SER A 69 -22.50 2.44 -10.02
C SER A 69 -23.82 1.89 -9.48
N ALA A 70 -23.79 0.73 -8.81
CA ALA A 70 -24.96 0.09 -8.22
C ALA A 70 -25.29 0.61 -6.81
N GLU A 71 -24.32 1.23 -6.13
CA GLU A 71 -24.48 1.86 -4.82
C GLU A 71 -25.01 3.32 -4.89
N GLN A 72 -25.10 3.92 -6.09
CA GLN A 72 -25.62 5.27 -6.34
C GLN A 72 -27.10 5.29 -6.76
#